data_AF-A0A8C2J7Q7-F1
#
_entry.id   AF-A0A8C2J7Q7-F1
#
_cell.length_a   1.000
_cell.length_b   1.000
_cell.length_c   1.000
_cell.angle_alpha   90.00
_cell.angle_beta   90.00
_cell.angle_gamma   90.00
#
_symmetry.space_group_name_H-M   'P 1'
#
loop_
_entity.id
_entity.type
_entity.pdbx_description
1 polymer ?
#
loop_
_entity_poly.entity_id
_entity_poly.type
_entity_poly.pdbx_seq_one_letter_code
_entity_poly.pdbx_strand_id
1 'polypeptide(L)' 'MGELEQLRKEAESLKRLLLTARKAVQDLTLQDHVAGTAVVGRVQLKTRKTLRGHLAKIYAVHWGDSK' A
#
# COMPACT_ATOMS: atom_id res chain seq x y z
N MET A 1 -11.96 33.17 -19.34
CA MET A 1 -11.57 31.87 -18.76
C MET A 1 -10.85 32.17 -17.46
N GLY A 2 -11.46 31.86 -16.31
CA GLY A 2 -10.88 32.24 -15.01
C GLY A 2 -9.63 31.42 -14.68
N GLU A 3 -8.69 32.02 -13.95
CA GLU A 3 -7.44 31.38 -13.50
C GLU A 3 -7.66 30.02 -12.83
N LEU A 4 -8.73 29.89 -12.03
CA LEU A 4 -9.14 28.62 -11.42
C LEU A 4 -9.47 27.53 -12.44
N GLU A 5 -10.10 27.88 -13.55
CA GLU A 5 -10.45 26.93 -14.61
C GLU A 5 -9.21 26.47 -15.38
N GLN A 6 -8.23 27.37 -15.56
CA GLN A 6 -6.94 27.05 -16.16
C GLN A 6 -6.16 26.06 -15.27
N LEU A 7 -6.06 26.34 -13.98
CA LEU A 7 -5.39 25.45 -13.01
C LEU A 7 -6.06 24.07 -12.94
N ARG A 8 -7.40 23.99 -13.01
CA ARG A 8 -8.12 22.71 -13.07
C ARG A 8 -7.76 21.90 -14.32
N LYS A 9 -7.70 22.54 -15.49
CA LYS A 9 -7.35 21.87 -16.76
C LYS A 9 -5.90 21.40 -16.76
N GLU A 10 -5.00 22.21 -16.23
CA GLU A 10 -3.60 21.85 -16.09
C GLU A 10 -3.42 20.65 -15.15
N ALA A 11 -4.07 20.65 -13.99
CA ALA A 11 -4.04 19.53 -13.05
C ALA A 11 -4.54 18.22 -13.69
N GLU A 12 -5.63 18.27 -14.46
CA GLU A 12 -6.13 17.09 -15.19
C GLU A 12 -5.19 16.64 -16.31
N SER A 13 -4.55 17.57 -17.01
CA SER A 13 -3.53 17.26 -18.01
C SER A 13 -2.33 16.54 -17.37
N LEU A 14 -1.81 17.06 -16.26
CA LEU A 14 -0.70 16.45 -15.52
C LEU A 14 -1.05 15.05 -15.01
N LYS A 15 -2.27 14.83 -14.49
CA LYS A 15 -2.75 13.50 -14.11
C LYS A 15 -2.75 12.53 -15.28
N ARG A 16 -3.20 12.96 -16.46
CA ARG A 16 -3.22 12.14 -17.68
C ARG A 16 -1.80 11.80 -18.17
N LEU A 17 -0.88 12.75 -18.13
CA LEU A 17 0.52 12.52 -18.46
C LEU A 17 1.14 11.49 -17.50
N LEU A 18 0.90 11.62 -16.19
CA LEU A 18 1.37 10.66 -15.19
C LEU A 18 0.79 9.26 -15.42
N LEU A 19 -0.50 9.15 -15.72
CA LEU A 19 -1.14 7.87 -16.02
C LEU A 19 -0.53 7.23 -17.27
N THR A 20 -0.25 8.02 -18.30
CA THR A 20 0.35 7.53 -19.55
C THR A 20 1.78 7.05 -19.29
N ALA A 21 2.59 7.83 -18.57
CA ALA A 21 3.96 7.45 -18.21
C ALA A 21 4.01 6.17 -17.37
N ARG A 22 3.11 6.02 -16.39
CA ARG A 22 3.01 4.80 -15.58
C ARG A 22 2.64 3.58 -16.43
N LYS A 23 1.68 3.72 -17.35
CA LYS A 23 1.28 2.63 -18.25
C LYS A 23 2.39 2.23 -19.23
N ALA A 24 3.16 3.20 -19.71
CA ALA A 24 4.25 2.95 -20.64
C ALA A 24 5.36 2.04 -20.07
N VAL A 25 5.51 2.00 -18.75
CA VAL A 25 6.51 1.18 -18.05
C VAL A 25 5.89 -0.01 -17.31
N GLN A 26 4.61 -0.30 -17.51
CA GLN A 26 3.91 -1.43 -16.88
C GLN A 26 3.97 -2.66 -17.81
N ASP A 27 5.17 -3.20 -17.98
CA ASP A 27 5.49 -4.33 -18.88
C ASP A 27 5.16 -5.71 -18.28
N LEU A 28 5.16 -5.82 -16.95
CA LEU A 28 4.92 -7.06 -16.22
C LEU A 28 4.08 -6.83 -14.96
N THR A 29 3.45 -7.89 -14.45
CA THR A 29 2.82 -7.89 -13.12
C THR A 29 3.61 -8.73 -12.13
N LEU A 30 3.49 -8.41 -10.83
CA LEU A 30 4.13 -9.21 -9.78
C LEU A 30 3.66 -10.66 -9.84
N GLN A 31 2.37 -10.90 -10.12
CA GLN A 31 1.79 -12.24 -10.23
C GLN A 31 2.44 -13.06 -11.34
N ASP A 32 2.63 -12.48 -12.52
CA ASP A 32 3.27 -13.15 -13.65
C ASP A 32 4.74 -13.45 -13.34
N HIS A 33 5.44 -12.50 -12.71
CA HIS A 33 6.85 -12.66 -12.34
C HIS A 33 7.08 -13.79 -11.33
N VAL A 34 6.18 -13.93 -10.35
CA VAL A 34 6.33 -14.91 -9.26
C VAL A 34 5.58 -16.22 -9.50
N ALA A 35 5.02 -16.45 -10.70
CA ALA A 35 4.19 -17.62 -11.01
C ALA A 35 4.90 -18.96 -10.75
N GLY A 36 6.23 -19.02 -10.87
CA GLY A 36 7.04 -20.20 -10.58
C GLY A 36 7.51 -20.33 -9.12
N THR A 37 7.16 -19.39 -8.25
CA THR A 37 7.60 -19.42 -6.84
C THR A 37 6.77 -20.42 -6.03
N ALA A 38 7.44 -21.16 -5.15
CA ALA A 38 6.76 -22.11 -4.28
C ALA A 38 5.80 -21.39 -3.32
N VAL A 39 4.60 -21.93 -3.18
CA VAL A 39 3.61 -21.41 -2.24
C VAL A 39 4.05 -21.65 -0.79
N VAL A 40 3.87 -20.65 0.08
CA VAL A 40 4.22 -20.72 1.52
C VAL A 40 3.42 -21.80 2.27
N GLY A 41 2.30 -22.27 1.71
CA GLY A 41 1.42 -23.24 2.36
C GLY A 41 0.66 -22.64 3.55
N ARG A 42 0.04 -23.50 4.37
CA ARG A 42 -0.78 -23.08 5.51
C ARG A 42 0.10 -22.71 6.70
N VAL A 43 0.14 -21.44 7.07
CA VAL A 43 0.83 -20.96 8.28
C VAL A 43 -0.07 -21.14 9.52
N GLN A 44 0.37 -21.93 10.50
CA GLN A 44 -0.34 -22.13 11.77
C GLN A 44 0.29 -21.29 12.89
N LEU A 45 -0.34 -20.17 13.22
CA LEU A 45 0.07 -19.30 14.32
C LEU A 45 -0.43 -19.85 15.67
N LYS A 46 0.35 -19.65 16.74
CA LYS A 46 -0.07 -19.91 18.12
C LYS A 46 0.24 -18.72 19.02
N THR A 47 -0.69 -18.37 19.89
CA THR A 47 -0.50 -17.32 20.90
C THR A 47 0.64 -17.72 21.85
N ARG A 48 1.66 -16.87 21.97
CA ARG A 48 2.80 -17.10 22.89
C ARG A 48 2.72 -16.26 24.16
N LYS A 49 2.11 -15.08 24.07
CA LYS A 49 1.99 -14.13 25.19
C LYS A 49 0.59 -13.52 25.16
N THR A 50 0.02 -13.36 26.35
CA THR A 50 -1.24 -12.65 26.58
C THR A 50 -0.93 -11.44 27.46
N LEU A 51 -0.93 -10.26 26.85
CA LEU A 51 -0.65 -9.01 27.56
C LEU A 51 -1.94 -8.54 28.26
N ARG A 52 -1.91 -8.46 29.59
CA ARG A 52 -3.04 -8.06 30.44
C ARG A 52 -2.69 -6.75 31.16
N GLY A 53 -3.69 -5.92 31.43
CA GLY A 53 -3.50 -4.70 32.22
C GLY A 53 -4.43 -3.54 31.83
N HIS A 54 -4.99 -3.54 30.62
CA HIS A 54 -5.92 -2.50 30.20
C HIS A 54 -7.32 -2.71 30.81
N LEU A 55 -7.92 -1.62 31.31
CA LEU A 55 -9.29 -1.59 31.84
C LEU A 55 -10.33 -1.09 30.83
N ALA A 56 -9.88 -0.74 29.61
CA ALA A 56 -10.70 -0.25 28.51
C ALA A 56 -10.19 -0.78 27.16
N LYS A 57 -10.86 -0.43 26.06
CA LYS A 57 -10.49 -0.87 24.71
C LYS A 57 -9.16 -0.26 24.27
N ILE A 58 -8.28 -1.09 23.71
CA ILE A 58 -7.02 -0.66 23.11
C ILE A 58 -7.30 -0.11 21.71
N TYR A 59 -6.88 1.12 21.42
CA TYR A 59 -7.08 1.77 20.11
C TYR A 59 -5.84 1.74 19.21
N ALA A 60 -4.64 1.64 19.79
CA ALA A 60 -3.40 1.61 19.03
C ALA A 60 -2.34 0.80 19.76
N VAL A 61 -1.47 0.15 18.99
CA VAL A 61 -0.25 -0.54 19.44
C VAL A 61 0.83 -0.27 18.40
N HIS A 62 2.06 -0.01 18.85
CA HIS A 62 3.22 0.14 17.99
C HIS A 62 4.38 -0.67 18.57
N TRP A 63 5.11 -1.40 17.72
CA TRP A 63 6.34 -2.07 18.13
C TRP A 63 7.44 -1.01 18.28
N GLY A 64 8.16 -1.02 19.39
CA GLY A 64 9.33 -0.15 19.56
C GLY A 64 10.50 -0.63 18.70
N ASP A 65 11.41 0.30 18.37
CA ASP A 65 12.74 -0.03 17.86
C ASP A 65 13.60 -0.57 19.02
N SER A 66 14.48 -1.53 18.75
CA SER A 66 15.26 -2.23 19.77
C SER A 66 16.76 -1.88 19.73
N LYS A 67 17.11 -0.68 19.26
CA LYS A 67 18.50 -0.20 19.30
C LYS A 67 19.02 -0.05 20.72
#